data_AF-A0A840U5N0-F1
#
_entry.id   AF-A0A840U5N0-F1
#
_cell.length_a   1.000
_cell.length_b   1.000
_cell.length_c   1.000
_cell.angle_alpha   90.00
_cell.angle_beta   90.00
_cell.angle_gamma   90.00
#
_symmetry.space_group_name_H-M   'P 1'
#
loop_
_entity.id
_entity.type
_entity.pdbx_description
1 polymer ?
#
loop_
_entity_poly.entity_id
_entity_poly.type
_entity_poly.pdbx_seq_one_letter_code
_entity_poly.pdbx_strand_id
1 'polypeptide(L)'
;MSDNKGGHLARSAAMLCQNPEFRRYLDRAQSHKGGVHIPDGTHSEEDARDLIVTACNIASRAELDHNVQAATKFRQIKAHFNRWKARQDRREEATQ
;
A
#
# COMPACT_ATOMS: atom_id res chain seq x y z
N MET A 1 22.89 8.46 -21.52
CA MET A 1 22.42 9.06 -20.26
C MET A 1 21.26 8.22 -19.74
N SER A 2 21.43 7.54 -18.60
CA SER A 2 20.43 6.63 -18.06
C SER A 2 19.31 7.42 -17.38
N ASP A 3 18.13 7.42 -18.00
CA ASP A 3 16.91 7.95 -17.44
C ASP A 3 16.63 7.38 -16.05
N ASN A 4 16.69 8.25 -15.05
CA ASN A 4 16.26 8.04 -13.66
C ASN A 4 14.73 7.84 -13.53
N LYS A 5 14.09 7.19 -14.50
CA LYS A 5 12.68 6.83 -14.47
C LYS A 5 12.49 5.76 -13.39
N GLY A 6 12.09 6.19 -12.19
CA GLY A 6 11.78 5.30 -11.08
C GLY A 6 11.00 4.08 -11.59
N GLY A 7 11.53 2.89 -11.33
CA GLY A 7 11.15 1.68 -12.05
C GLY A 7 9.68 1.28 -11.94
N HIS A 8 9.29 0.26 -12.70
CA HIS A 8 7.88 -0.19 -12.82
C HIS A 8 7.21 -0.41 -11.45
N LEU A 9 7.99 -0.85 -10.46
CA LEU A 9 7.53 -1.07 -9.09
C LEU A 9 7.20 0.23 -8.35
N ALA A 10 8.03 1.27 -8.49
CA ALA A 10 7.80 2.58 -7.87
C ALA A 10 6.51 3.23 -8.37
N ARG A 11 6.25 3.12 -9.69
CA ARG A 11 5.02 3.63 -10.31
C ARG A 11 3.80 2.82 -9.93
N SER A 12 3.93 1.49 -9.86
CA SER A 12 2.88 0.60 -9.37
C SER A 12 2.51 0.87 -7.91
N ALA A 13 3.50 1.17 -7.06
CA ALA A 13 3.27 1.54 -5.66
C ALA A 13 2.51 2.88 -5.57
N ALA A 14 2.90 3.88 -6.36
CA ALA A 14 2.21 5.16 -6.39
C ALA A 14 0.73 5.03 -6.82
N MET A 15 0.46 4.23 -7.85
CA MET A 15 -0.92 3.94 -8.27
C MET A 15 -1.72 3.20 -7.20
N LEU A 16 -1.07 2.32 -6.43
CA LEU A 16 -1.71 1.61 -5.32
C LEU A 16 -2.08 2.58 -4.18
N CYS A 17 -1.20 3.53 -3.83
CA CYS A 17 -1.47 4.56 -2.83
C CYS A 17 -2.64 5.48 -3.20
N GLN A 18 -2.86 5.69 -4.50
CA GLN A 18 -3.97 6.49 -5.02
C GLN A 18 -5.30 5.75 -4.99
N ASN A 19 -5.31 4.42 -4.87
CA ASN A 19 -6.54 3.65 -4.88
C ASN A 19 -7.29 3.82 -3.54
N PRO A 20 -8.55 4.31 -3.54
CA PRO A 20 -9.35 4.48 -2.33
C PRO A 20 -9.59 3.16 -1.56
N GLU A 21 -9.63 2.02 -2.25
CA GLU A 21 -9.76 0.71 -1.61
C GLU A 21 -8.53 0.38 -0.76
N PHE A 22 -7.34 0.78 -1.23
CA PHE A 22 -6.11 0.56 -0.49
C PHE A 22 -6.10 1.39 0.79
N ARG A 23 -6.60 2.63 0.75
CA ARG A 23 -6.76 3.48 1.94
C ARG A 23 -7.66 2.83 2.99
N ARG A 24 -8.79 2.22 2.59
CA ARG A 24 -9.67 1.45 3.49
C ARG A 24 -8.97 0.22 4.10
N TYR A 25 -8.11 -0.45 3.33
CA TYR A 25 -7.31 -1.56 3.85
C TYR A 25 -6.29 -1.10 4.90
N LEU A 26 -5.64 0.05 4.67
CA LEU A 26 -4.68 0.63 5.61
C LEU A 26 -5.34 1.01 6.92
N ASP A 27 -6.51 1.65 6.86
CA ASP A 27 -7.31 1.99 8.04
C ASP A 27 -7.50 0.77 8.96
N ARG A 28 -7.90 -0.37 8.37
CA ARG A 28 -8.06 -1.64 9.09
C ARG A 28 -6.75 -2.21 9.63
N ALA A 29 -5.66 -2.14 8.86
CA ALA A 29 -4.36 -2.67 9.23
C ALA A 29 -3.70 -1.86 10.36
N GLN A 30 -3.88 -0.53 10.36
CA GLN A 30 -3.31 0.39 11.34
C GLN A 30 -4.12 0.40 12.64
N SER A 31 -5.45 0.25 12.54
CA SER A 31 -6.34 0.02 13.69
C SER A 31 -5.87 -1.18 14.55
N HIS A 32 -5.32 -2.21 13.92
CA HIS A 32 -4.74 -3.37 14.62
C HIS A 32 -3.35 -3.12 15.24
N LYS A 33 -2.58 -2.13 14.76
CA LYS A 33 -1.15 -1.97 15.12
C LYS A 33 -0.90 -0.87 16.16
N GLY A 34 -1.80 0.11 16.28
CA GLY A 34 -1.52 1.32 17.06
C GLY A 34 -2.48 1.69 18.17
N GLY A 35 -3.73 1.20 18.20
CA GLY A 35 -4.73 1.73 19.16
C GLY A 35 -4.99 3.24 19.04
N VAL A 36 -4.38 3.92 18.06
CA VAL A 36 -4.57 5.33 17.76
C VAL A 36 -5.68 5.40 16.71
N HIS A 37 -6.85 5.82 17.17
CA HIS A 37 -7.97 6.19 16.33
C HIS A 37 -7.61 7.50 15.62
N ILE A 38 -6.98 7.41 14.44
CA ILE A 38 -6.83 8.57 13.56
C ILE A 38 -8.19 8.76 12.88
N PRO A 39 -8.81 9.94 12.96
CA PRO A 39 -10.13 10.17 12.40
C PRO A 39 -10.15 9.88 10.89
N ASP A 40 -11.15 9.09 10.51
CA ASP A 40 -11.52 8.70 9.15
C ASP A 40 -11.44 9.93 8.21
N GLY A 41 -10.51 9.89 7.26
CA GLY A 41 -10.30 10.98 6.29
C GLY A 41 -8.91 11.60 6.25
N THR A 42 -7.99 11.26 7.18
CA THR A 42 -6.62 11.81 7.16
C THR A 42 -5.63 10.96 6.36
N HIS A 43 -6.02 9.75 5.93
CA HIS A 43 -5.16 8.87 5.13
C HIS A 43 -5.01 9.40 3.70
N SER A 44 -4.02 10.26 3.54
CA SER A 44 -3.57 10.81 2.26
C SER A 44 -2.61 9.84 1.57
N GLU A 45 -2.32 10.09 0.30
CA GLU A 45 -1.35 9.31 -0.49
C GLU A 45 0.03 9.20 0.18
N GLU A 46 0.37 10.18 1.02
CA GLU A 46 1.61 10.27 1.80
C GLU A 46 1.71 9.21 2.89
N ASP A 47 0.61 8.90 3.58
CA ASP A 47 0.56 7.87 4.62
C ASP A 47 0.64 6.46 4.01
N ALA A 48 -0.06 6.26 2.88
CA ALA A 48 0.06 5.03 2.11
C ALA A 48 1.49 4.81 1.59
N ARG A 49 2.16 5.89 1.17
CA ARG A 49 3.58 5.86 0.84
C ARG A 49 4.42 5.48 2.05
N ASP A 50 4.23 6.15 3.19
CA ASP A 50 5.04 5.92 4.39
C ASP A 50 4.92 4.46 4.85
N LEU A 51 3.72 3.90 4.82
CA LEU A 51 3.51 2.50 5.16
C LEU A 51 4.26 1.55 4.22
N ILE A 52 4.25 1.80 2.90
CA ILE A 52 5.01 0.97 1.94
C ILE A 52 6.51 1.11 2.20
N VAL A 53 6.99 2.34 2.44
CA VAL A 53 8.40 2.67 2.72
C VAL A 53 8.86 1.97 4.00
N THR A 54 8.13 2.13 5.10
CA THR A 54 8.36 1.51 6.41
C THR A 54 8.24 -0.02 6.35
N ALA A 55 7.21 -0.56 5.69
CA ALA A 55 7.04 -2.02 5.56
C ALA A 55 8.16 -2.64 4.71
N CYS A 56 8.50 -2.01 3.58
CA CYS A 56 9.56 -2.46 2.70
C CYS A 56 10.96 -2.20 3.27
N ASN A 57 11.09 -1.37 4.31
CA ASN A 57 12.34 -0.89 4.90
C ASN A 57 13.26 -0.21 3.88
N ILE A 58 12.68 0.72 3.12
CA ILE A 58 13.35 1.56 2.12
C ILE A 58 13.18 3.03 2.52
N ALA A 59 13.99 3.94 2.01
CA ALA A 59 13.79 5.38 2.26
C ALA A 59 12.91 6.03 1.18
N SER A 60 12.90 5.46 -0.04
CA SER A 60 12.14 6.02 -1.16
C SER A 60 11.57 4.95 -2.09
N ARG A 61 10.40 5.23 -2.67
CA ARG A 61 9.71 4.34 -3.64
C ARG A 61 10.58 3.95 -4.84
N ALA A 62 11.57 4.78 -5.20
CA ALA A 62 12.52 4.48 -6.27
C ALA A 62 13.47 3.32 -5.91
N GLU A 63 13.82 3.15 -4.62
CA GLU A 63 14.66 2.04 -4.16
C GLU A 63 13.94 0.69 -4.24
N LEU A 64 12.63 0.70 -4.36
CA LEU A 64 11.81 -0.52 -4.49
C LEU A 64 12.20 -1.32 -5.75
N ASP A 65 12.71 -0.65 -6.78
CA ASP A 65 13.20 -1.29 -8.02
C ASP A 65 14.65 -1.79 -7.89
N HIS A 66 15.46 -1.10 -7.07
CA HIS A 66 16.87 -1.47 -6.85
C HIS A 66 17.03 -2.59 -5.81
N ASN A 67 16.06 -2.76 -4.90
CA ASN A 67 16.13 -3.70 -3.80
C ASN A 67 15.13 -4.85 -3.98
N VAL A 68 15.65 -6.04 -4.30
CA VAL A 68 14.86 -7.26 -4.49
C VAL A 68 14.08 -7.66 -3.23
N GLN A 69 14.61 -7.36 -2.04
CA GLN A 69 13.91 -7.63 -0.78
C GLN A 69 12.68 -6.71 -0.63
N ALA A 70 12.83 -5.43 -0.95
CA ALA A 70 11.74 -4.47 -0.96
C ALA A 70 10.67 -4.86 -1.99
N ALA A 71 11.08 -5.24 -3.20
CA ALA A 71 10.17 -5.75 -4.23
C ALA A 71 9.37 -6.97 -3.76
N THR A 72 10.01 -7.90 -3.07
CA THR A 72 9.36 -9.10 -2.51
C THR A 72 8.33 -8.73 -1.45
N LYS A 73 8.68 -7.85 -0.52
CA LYS A 73 7.73 -7.34 0.48
C LYS A 73 6.55 -6.62 -0.15
N PHE A 74 6.79 -5.76 -1.14
CA PHE A 74 5.72 -5.09 -1.87
C PHE A 74 4.77 -6.07 -2.56
N ARG A 75 5.29 -7.14 -3.16
CA ARG A 75 4.46 -8.22 -3.72
C ARG A 75 3.61 -8.90 -2.66
N GLN A 76 4.14 -9.12 -1.46
CA GLN A 76 3.36 -9.69 -0.33
C GLN A 76 2.25 -8.75 0.13
N ILE A 77 2.53 -7.44 0.24
CA ILE A 77 1.51 -6.42 0.57
C ILE A 77 0.40 -6.44 -0.49
N LYS A 78 0.76 -6.43 -1.78
CA LYS A 78 -0.21 -6.56 -2.87
C LYS A 78 -1.04 -7.83 -2.78
N ALA A 79 -0.43 -8.96 -2.47
CA ALA A 79 -1.15 -10.23 -2.31
C ALA A 79 -2.12 -10.19 -1.11
N HIS A 80 -1.72 -9.59 0.01
CA HIS A 80 -2.58 -9.42 1.17
C HIS A 80 -3.75 -8.48 0.86
N PHE A 81 -3.47 -7.35 0.21
CA PHE A 81 -4.49 -6.42 -0.25
C PHE A 81 -5.49 -7.10 -1.20
N ASN A 82 -5.03 -7.85 -2.20
CA ASN A 82 -5.93 -8.57 -3.12
C ASN A 82 -6.79 -9.60 -2.38
N ARG A 83 -6.24 -10.33 -1.40
CA ARG A 83 -7.01 -11.26 -0.56
C ARG A 83 -8.07 -10.54 0.28
N TRP A 84 -7.73 -9.37 0.81
CA TRP A 84 -8.67 -8.54 1.56
C TRP A 84 -9.75 -7.96 0.65
N LYS A 85 -9.38 -7.46 -0.54
CA LYS A 85 -10.31 -6.96 -1.55
C LYS A 85 -11.32 -8.02 -1.95
N ALA A 86 -10.86 -9.24 -2.25
CA ALA A 86 -11.77 -10.38 -2.55
C ALA A 86 -12.68 -10.80 -1.37
N ARG A 87 -12.37 -10.37 -0.14
CA ARG A 87 -13.27 -10.53 1.02
C ARG A 87 -14.24 -9.36 1.16
N GLN A 88 -13.83 -8.14 0.82
CA GLN A 88 -14.72 -6.98 0.82
C GLN A 88 -15.75 -7.07 -0.30
N ASP A 89 -15.33 -7.44 -1.52
CA ASP A 89 -16.19 -7.63 -2.69
C ASP A 89 -17.37 -8.56 -2.36
N ARG A 90 -17.08 -9.72 -1.75
CA ARG A 90 -18.11 -10.65 -1.24
C ARG A 90 -18.99 -10.10 -0.12
N ARG A 91 -18.50 -9.14 0.65
CA ARG A 91 -19.25 -8.51 1.76
C ARG A 91 -20.13 -7.38 1.25
N GLU A 92 -19.66 -6.63 0.25
CA GLU A 92 -20.44 -5.61 -0.47
C GLU A 92 -21.56 -6.28 -1.29
N GLU A 93 -21.31 -7.41 -1.97
CA GLU A 93 -22.37 -8.22 -2.62
C GLU A 93 -23.42 -8.74 -1.63
N ALA A 94 -23.04 -9.10 -0.41
CA ALA A 94 -23.99 -9.56 0.61
C ALA A 94 -24.83 -8.43 1.25
N THR A 95 -24.50 -7.17 0.96
CA THR A 95 -25.21 -5.99 1.47
C THR A 95 -26.04 -5.29 0.38
N GLN A 96 -26.13 -5.88 -0.83
CA GLN A 96 -26.89 -5.35 -1.96
C GLN A 96 -28.15 -6.16 -2.26
#